data_AF-H8Z5P7-F1
#
_entry.id   AF-H8Z5P7-F1
#
_cell.length_a   1.000
_cell.length_b   1.000
_cell.length_c   1.000
_cell.angle_alpha   90.00
_cell.angle_beta   90.00
_cell.angle_gamma   90.00
#
_symmetry.space_group_name_H-M   'P 1'
#
loop_
_entity.id
_entity.type
_entity.pdbx_description
1 polymer ?
#
loop_
_entity_poly.entity_id
_entity_poly.type
_entity_poly.pdbx_seq_one_letter_code
_entity_poly.pdbx_strand_id
1 'polypeptide(L)'
;MKRHLTTALLSASTLILPATPWAADPAAGAAGWIKEYPQADGSKPRSCTSCHGRDLTQPGQHAKTGKVIEPLAPSVNPQRLTDAAKIEKWLRRNCRWTIGRECTADEKADFIAYIKTQ
;
A
#
# COMPACT_ATOMS: atom_id res chain seq x y z
N MET A 1 23.74 -25.59 -63.83
CA MET A 1 23.69 -24.51 -62.80
C MET A 1 22.44 -24.71 -61.95
N LYS A 2 22.55 -25.39 -60.79
CA LYS A 2 21.41 -25.64 -59.88
C LYS A 2 21.63 -24.79 -58.62
N ARG A 3 20.80 -23.77 -58.42
CA ARG A 3 20.82 -22.94 -57.21
C ARG A 3 19.98 -23.63 -56.15
N HIS A 4 20.61 -24.14 -55.10
CA HIS A 4 19.93 -24.63 -53.91
C HIS A 4 19.55 -23.43 -53.05
N LEU A 5 18.24 -23.19 -52.87
CA LEU A 5 17.71 -22.24 -51.90
C LEU A 5 17.60 -22.96 -50.55
N THR A 6 18.46 -22.61 -49.60
CA THR A 6 18.35 -23.02 -48.20
C THR A 6 17.48 -22.00 -47.45
N THR A 7 16.26 -22.41 -47.09
CA THR A 7 15.37 -21.64 -46.22
C THR A 7 15.84 -21.76 -44.78
N ALA A 8 16.33 -20.66 -44.18
CA ALA A 8 16.65 -20.60 -42.76
C ALA A 8 15.35 -20.41 -41.95
N LEU A 9 14.99 -21.39 -41.13
CA LEU A 9 13.92 -21.29 -40.14
C LEU A 9 14.43 -20.51 -38.92
N LEU A 10 13.96 -19.28 -38.76
CA LEU A 10 14.14 -18.48 -37.55
C LEU A 10 13.09 -18.90 -36.52
N SER A 11 13.50 -19.71 -35.54
CA SER A 11 12.68 -20.06 -34.38
C SER A 11 12.58 -18.84 -33.45
N ALA A 12 11.41 -18.21 -33.40
CA ALA A 12 11.12 -17.15 -32.44
C ALA A 12 10.90 -17.76 -31.04
N SER A 13 11.93 -17.70 -30.20
CA SER A 13 11.80 -18.04 -28.78
C SER A 13 11.08 -16.91 -28.04
N THR A 14 9.79 -17.09 -27.77
CA THR A 14 9.03 -16.21 -26.86
C THR A 14 9.51 -16.41 -25.43
N LEU A 15 10.27 -15.44 -24.90
CA LEU A 15 10.56 -15.32 -23.47
C LEU A 15 9.27 -14.98 -22.72
N ILE A 16 8.68 -15.98 -22.07
CA ILE A 16 7.63 -15.76 -21.08
C ILE A 16 8.34 -15.32 -19.80
N LEU A 17 8.33 -14.02 -19.50
CA LEU A 17 8.71 -13.52 -18.18
C LEU A 17 7.66 -14.04 -17.18
N PRO A 18 8.06 -14.73 -16.10
CA PRO A 18 7.12 -15.08 -15.05
C PRO A 18 6.61 -13.78 -14.44
N ALA A 19 5.31 -13.53 -14.54
CA ALA A 19 4.66 -12.51 -13.73
C ALA A 19 4.83 -12.93 -12.27
N THR A 20 5.79 -12.32 -11.57
CA THR A 20 5.88 -12.46 -10.12
C THR A 20 4.56 -11.96 -9.55
N PRO A 21 3.79 -12.78 -8.82
CA PRO A 21 2.64 -12.27 -8.09
C PRO A 21 3.18 -11.22 -7.10
N TRP A 22 2.73 -9.97 -7.23
CA TRP A 22 3.07 -8.92 -6.27
C TRP A 22 2.53 -9.33 -4.91
N ALA A 23 3.39 -9.91 -4.08
CA ALA A 23 3.13 -10.10 -2.67
C ALA A 23 3.21 -8.75 -1.96
N ALA A 24 2.45 -8.60 -0.88
CA ALA A 24 2.53 -7.41 -0.04
C ALA A 24 3.96 -7.19 0.49
N ASP A 25 4.43 -5.95 0.44
CA ASP A 25 5.74 -5.53 0.92
C ASP A 25 5.58 -4.63 2.17
N PRO A 26 5.85 -5.15 3.38
CA PRO A 26 5.76 -4.35 4.60
C PRO A 26 6.80 -3.22 4.66
N ALA A 27 7.92 -3.30 3.95
CA ALA A 27 8.89 -2.22 3.87
C ALA A 27 8.37 -1.06 3.00
N ALA A 28 7.73 -1.38 1.87
CA ALA A 28 7.01 -0.38 1.08
C ALA A 28 5.87 0.26 1.87
N GLY A 29 5.12 -0.54 2.64
CA GLY A 29 4.08 -0.05 3.54
C GLY A 29 4.61 0.91 4.61
N ALA A 30 5.74 0.57 5.24
CA ALA A 30 6.41 1.42 6.22
C ALA A 30 6.90 2.75 5.60
N ALA A 31 7.48 2.69 4.40
CA ALA A 31 7.93 3.88 3.68
C ALA A 31 6.75 4.77 3.30
N GLY A 32 5.66 4.18 2.79
CA GLY A 32 4.43 4.88 2.46
C GLY A 32 3.74 5.51 3.67
N TRP A 33 3.90 4.91 4.85
CA TRP A 33 3.29 5.37 6.11
C TRP A 33 3.79 6.73 6.54
N ILE A 34 5.11 6.95 6.43
CA ILE A 34 5.79 8.17 6.85
C ILE A 34 5.91 9.22 5.74
N LYS A 35 5.66 8.84 4.49
CA LYS A 35 5.73 9.74 3.34
C LYS A 35 4.76 10.91 3.50
N GLU A 36 5.25 12.11 3.23
CA GLU A 36 4.41 13.30 3.11
C GLU A 36 3.78 13.37 1.71
N TYR A 37 2.47 13.56 1.68
CA TYR A 37 1.67 13.69 0.48
C TYR A 37 1.17 15.14 0.39
N PRO A 38 1.54 15.88 -0.67
CA PRO A 38 1.01 17.23 -0.93
C PRO A 38 -0.51 17.22 -1.09
N GLN A 39 -1.16 18.30 -0.69
CA GLN A 39 -2.62 18.42 -0.75
C GLN A 39 -3.03 19.44 -1.80
N ALA A 40 -3.97 19.05 -2.67
CA ALA A 40 -4.50 19.94 -3.71
C ALA A 40 -5.32 21.11 -3.15
N ASP A 41 -5.82 20.98 -1.91
CA ASP A 41 -6.60 22.00 -1.20
C ASP A 41 -5.74 23.11 -0.57
N GLY A 42 -4.41 23.09 -0.79
CA GLY A 42 -3.47 24.06 -0.23
C GLY A 42 -3.16 23.88 1.27
N SER A 43 -3.73 22.85 1.91
CA SER A 43 -3.37 22.52 3.29
C SER A 43 -1.97 21.90 3.39
N LYS A 44 -1.44 21.85 4.62
CA LYS A 44 -0.14 21.23 4.89
C LYS A 44 -0.10 19.78 4.37
N PRO A 45 1.06 19.29 3.88
CA PRO A 45 1.24 17.88 3.55
C PRO A 45 0.81 16.96 4.69
N ARG A 46 0.26 15.80 4.32
CA ARG A 46 -0.27 14.81 5.26
C ARG A 46 0.48 13.50 5.09
N SER A 47 0.52 12.70 6.14
CA SER A 47 1.00 11.31 6.12
C SER A 47 0.04 10.44 6.93
N CYS A 48 0.24 9.13 6.96
CA CYS A 48 -0.52 8.24 7.85
C CYS A 48 -0.26 8.62 9.32
N THR A 49 0.96 9.10 9.63
CA THR A 49 1.36 9.53 10.97
C THR A 49 0.62 10.77 11.45
N SER A 50 -0.01 11.56 10.56
CA SER A 50 -0.80 12.74 10.95
C SER A 50 -1.97 12.40 11.88
N CYS A 51 -2.48 11.17 11.84
CA CYS A 51 -3.54 10.70 12.73
C CYS A 51 -3.09 9.55 13.64
N HIS A 52 -2.21 8.69 13.15
CA HIS A 52 -1.89 7.42 13.81
C HIS A 52 -0.52 7.40 14.50
N GLY A 53 0.30 8.45 14.34
CA GLY A 53 1.67 8.44 14.84
C GLY A 53 2.60 7.48 14.10
N ARG A 54 3.83 7.35 14.61
CA ARG A 54 4.86 6.42 14.09
C ARG A 54 4.87 5.10 14.84
N ASP A 55 4.48 5.11 16.11
CA ASP A 55 4.34 3.92 16.93
C ASP A 55 2.88 3.49 16.96
N LEU A 56 2.57 2.39 16.27
CA LEU A 56 1.21 1.88 16.13
C LEU A 56 0.72 1.12 17.36
N THR A 57 1.60 0.90 18.35
CA THR A 57 1.22 0.37 19.67
C THR A 57 0.59 1.43 20.56
N GLN A 58 0.75 2.72 20.21
CA GLN A 58 0.18 3.84 20.95
C GLN A 58 -1.15 4.31 20.32
N PRO A 59 -2.04 4.93 21.11
CA PRO A 59 -3.21 5.58 20.57
C PRO A 59 -2.82 6.77 19.70
N GLY A 60 -3.51 6.91 18.57
CA GLY A 60 -3.45 8.08 17.72
C GLY A 60 -4.54 9.11 18.08
N GLN A 61 -4.61 10.18 17.30
CA GLN A 61 -5.62 11.22 17.43
C GLN A 61 -6.04 11.75 16.05
N HIS A 62 -7.34 11.82 15.79
CA HIS A 62 -7.86 12.29 14.51
C HIS A 62 -7.52 13.78 14.30
N ALA A 63 -6.71 14.07 13.28
CA ALA A 63 -6.13 15.40 13.03
C ALA A 63 -7.14 16.57 13.02
N LYS A 64 -8.39 16.35 12.55
CA LYS A 64 -9.43 17.40 12.58
C LYS A 64 -10.31 17.47 13.83
N THR A 65 -10.53 16.35 14.51
CA THR A 65 -11.59 16.26 15.53
C THR A 65 -11.05 16.04 16.93
N GLY A 66 -9.77 15.73 17.08
CA GLY A 66 -9.17 15.41 18.38
C GLY A 66 -9.63 14.07 18.97
N LYS A 67 -10.50 13.31 18.28
CA LYS A 67 -10.95 12.01 18.76
C LYS A 67 -9.79 11.02 18.83
N VAL A 68 -9.68 10.33 19.96
CA VAL A 68 -8.72 9.25 20.16
C VAL A 68 -8.97 8.14 19.13
N ILE A 69 -7.88 7.60 18.59
CA ILE A 69 -7.88 6.44 17.72
C ILE A 69 -7.11 5.35 18.46
N GLU A 70 -7.79 4.26 18.83
CA GLU A 70 -7.13 3.12 19.48
C GLU A 70 -5.90 2.63 18.70
N PRO A 71 -4.92 1.99 19.37
CA PRO A 71 -3.74 1.42 18.70
C PRO A 71 -4.10 0.59 17.48
N LEU A 72 -3.27 0.69 16.43
CA LEU A 72 -3.50 0.00 15.15
C LEU A 72 -2.74 -1.33 15.08
N ALA A 73 -1.66 -1.46 15.84
CA ALA A 73 -0.85 -2.67 15.96
C ALA A 73 -1.68 -3.84 16.54
N PRO A 74 -1.81 -4.96 15.81
CA PRO A 74 -2.47 -6.16 16.33
C PRO A 74 -1.79 -6.75 17.57
N SER A 75 -0.49 -6.47 17.79
CA SER A 75 0.28 -6.90 18.96
C SER A 75 -0.31 -6.42 20.30
N VAL A 76 -0.93 -5.23 20.31
CA VAL A 76 -1.59 -4.64 21.49
C VAL A 76 -3.09 -4.44 21.33
N ASN A 77 -3.61 -4.58 20.10
CA ASN A 77 -5.04 -4.50 19.81
C ASN A 77 -5.47 -5.62 18.83
N PRO A 78 -5.73 -6.84 19.33
CA PRO A 78 -6.01 -8.00 18.48
C PRO A 78 -7.33 -7.91 17.70
N GLN A 79 -8.17 -6.91 17.97
CA GLN A 79 -9.38 -6.64 17.18
C GLN A 79 -9.07 -5.89 15.86
N ARG A 80 -7.83 -5.45 15.65
CA ARG A 80 -7.40 -4.81 14.41
C ARG A 80 -7.23 -5.83 13.29
N LEU A 81 -7.56 -5.40 12.07
CA LEU A 81 -7.43 -6.18 10.83
C LEU A 81 -8.23 -7.50 10.78
N THR A 82 -9.31 -7.63 11.57
CA THR A 82 -10.17 -8.83 11.61
C THR A 82 -11.45 -8.72 10.76
N ASP A 83 -11.89 -7.51 10.42
CA ASP A 83 -13.10 -7.24 9.63
C ASP A 83 -12.71 -6.60 8.29
N ALA A 84 -12.84 -7.38 7.20
CA ALA A 84 -12.49 -6.95 5.86
C ALA A 84 -13.27 -5.72 5.38
N ALA A 85 -14.56 -5.61 5.71
CA ALA A 85 -15.38 -4.46 5.33
C ALA A 85 -14.94 -3.19 6.07
N LYS A 86 -14.56 -3.33 7.35
CA LYS A 86 -14.00 -2.23 8.14
C LYS A 86 -12.63 -1.80 7.60
N ILE A 87 -11.77 -2.73 7.23
CA ILE A 87 -10.46 -2.44 6.62
C ILE A 87 -10.64 -1.65 5.32
N GLU A 88 -11.45 -2.16 4.39
CA GLU A 88 -11.67 -1.54 3.09
C GLU A 88 -12.28 -0.13 3.23
N LYS A 89 -13.28 0.02 4.11
CA LYS A 89 -13.89 1.31 4.41
C LYS A 89 -12.85 2.34 4.85
N TRP A 90 -11.97 1.98 5.79
CA TRP A 90 -11.01 2.91 6.36
C TRP A 90 -9.83 3.18 5.46
N LEU A 91 -9.29 2.18 4.74
CA LEU A 91 -8.27 2.41 3.73
C LEU A 91 -8.78 3.36 2.65
N ARG A 92 -9.99 3.15 2.12
CA ARG A 92 -10.58 4.07 1.13
C ARG A 92 -10.66 5.51 1.63
N ARG A 93 -11.15 5.72 2.87
CA ARG A 93 -11.29 7.07 3.46
C ARG A 93 -9.94 7.71 3.76
N ASN A 94 -9.03 6.96 4.35
CA ASN A 94 -7.74 7.45 4.79
C ASN A 94 -6.83 7.74 3.59
N CYS A 95 -6.81 6.87 2.57
CA CYS A 95 -6.07 7.13 1.34
C CYS A 95 -6.58 8.39 0.64
N ARG A 96 -7.91 8.57 0.50
CA ARG A 96 -8.46 9.79 -0.10
C ARG A 96 -8.08 11.05 0.67
N TRP A 97 -8.09 10.99 2.01
CA TRP A 97 -7.78 12.15 2.84
C TRP A 97 -6.28 12.47 2.94
N THR A 98 -5.44 11.44 3.00
CA THR A 98 -3.99 11.58 3.15
C THR A 98 -3.29 11.72 1.80
N ILE A 99 -3.58 10.83 0.85
CA ILE A 99 -2.88 10.70 -0.45
C ILE A 99 -3.59 11.49 -1.55
N GLY A 100 -4.86 11.88 -1.35
CA GLY A 100 -5.65 12.62 -2.35
C GLY A 100 -6.31 11.74 -3.41
N ARG A 101 -6.17 10.42 -3.31
CA ARG A 101 -6.81 9.41 -4.18
C ARG A 101 -7.05 8.10 -3.41
N GLU A 102 -7.75 7.16 -4.02
CA GLU A 102 -7.78 5.80 -3.48
C GLU A 102 -6.40 5.14 -3.64
N CYS A 103 -6.04 4.31 -2.66
CA CYS A 103 -4.88 3.46 -2.77
C CYS A 103 -5.13 2.35 -3.79
N THR A 104 -4.09 1.93 -4.50
CA THR A 104 -4.12 0.72 -5.34
C THR A 104 -4.27 -0.53 -4.45
N ALA A 105 -4.56 -1.67 -5.08
CA ALA A 105 -4.61 -2.94 -4.36
C ALA A 105 -3.27 -3.25 -3.68
N ASP A 106 -2.15 -2.98 -4.35
CA ASP A 106 -0.80 -3.21 -3.84
C ASP A 106 -0.50 -2.28 -2.65
N GLU A 107 -0.76 -0.97 -2.77
CA GLU A 107 -0.57 -0.02 -1.65
C GLU A 107 -1.39 -0.43 -0.41
N LYS A 108 -2.63 -0.89 -0.61
CA LYS A 108 -3.46 -1.42 0.50
C LYS A 108 -2.82 -2.66 1.13
N ALA A 109 -2.33 -3.59 0.31
CA ALA A 109 -1.70 -4.81 0.76
C ALA A 109 -0.42 -4.50 1.57
N ASP A 110 0.41 -3.58 1.08
CA ASP A 110 1.63 -3.13 1.72
C ASP A 110 1.36 -2.47 3.08
N PHE A 111 0.37 -1.57 3.16
CA PHE A 111 -0.02 -0.97 4.44
C PHE A 111 -0.53 -2.02 5.44
N ILE A 112 -1.37 -2.96 4.99
CA ILE A 112 -1.85 -4.04 5.87
C ILE A 112 -0.70 -4.91 6.34
N ALA A 113 0.23 -5.27 5.45
CA ALA A 113 1.41 -6.07 5.79
C ALA A 113 2.29 -5.34 6.80
N TYR A 114 2.54 -4.05 6.60
CA TYR A 114 3.28 -3.22 7.56
C TYR A 114 2.59 -3.17 8.92
N ILE A 115 1.27 -2.90 8.98
CA ILE A 115 0.54 -2.84 10.25
C ILE A 115 0.60 -4.18 11.00
N LYS A 116 0.60 -5.31 10.28
CA LYS A 116 0.71 -6.66 10.89
C LYS A 116 2.07 -6.92 11.54
N THR A 117 3.12 -6.18 11.19
CA THR A 117 4.44 -6.31 11.83
C THR A 117 4.62 -5.41 13.05
N GLN A 118 3.62 -4.60 13.40
CA GLN A 118 3.64 -3.70 14.55
C GLN A 118 3.02 -4.35 15.80
#